data_AF-A0A086ZN20-F1
#
_entry.id   AF-A0A086ZN20-F1
#
_cell.length_a   1.000
_cell.length_b   1.000
_cell.length_c   1.000
_cell.angle_alpha   90.00
_cell.angle_beta   90.00
_cell.angle_gamma   90.00
#
_symmetry.space_group_name_H-M   'P 1'
#
loop_
_entity.id
_entity.type
_entity.pdbx_description
1 polymer ?
#
loop_
_entity_poly.entity_id
_entity_poly.type
_entity_poly.pdbx_seq_one_letter_code
_entity_poly.pdbx_strand_id
1 'polypeptide(L)'
;MPRLSYRRFHNRMHQVIAAGTATLAMLACGLIANTAVADDPVENSTTTSDNTANNSGHETPAPADSVTMYRLYNPNSGEHFYTADKDERDNLLYEHWRDEGVGWYAPETSSKPVYRLYNKNAGDHHYTISRTERNYLMKKGWKYEGVGWYSDENKTVPLYRQYNPHAVAGSHNYTTSASENDALVKAGWKAEGIGWYAVAEGHEQQPVTMEEDDSYASISAMMNLTGTGTGYHTKIDIASSGGVVVSFGIQYEKDIHLGYPQYPGNTVFLAENVMEHATKPGPEGKEYLYLAAANRGENAWVRLSWYWDGTVKFFVNDHEIGRTRTTLEPPFIFATEGSVARNKDSIKGYISDVRIKTGDDQFSYGTMGEWNASFNYFGLKSTISKFGKVNATDDQYNTHGGHAYGTDFIFTGTADIPGNGPDKKPWTWDTSFSAIEPNTLTTGHPLSAIANIAQYRTPDSDDE
;
A
#
# COMPACT_ATOMS: atom_id res chain seq x y z
N MET A 1 9.19 1.44 28.18
CA MET A 1 8.37 0.67 27.21
C MET A 1 9.08 -0.66 26.95
N PRO A 2 8.53 -1.83 27.32
CA PRO A 2 9.17 -3.09 26.99
C PRO A 2 8.68 -3.62 25.65
N ARG A 3 9.65 -3.91 24.77
CA ARG A 3 9.52 -4.55 23.45
C ARG A 3 8.76 -5.87 23.57
N LEU A 4 7.64 -6.01 22.85
CA LEU A 4 6.93 -7.28 22.71
C LEU A 4 7.62 -8.11 21.63
N SER A 5 8.22 -9.22 22.05
CA SER A 5 8.88 -10.20 21.18
C SER A 5 7.85 -11.01 20.37
N TYR A 6 8.06 -11.04 19.05
CA TYR A 6 7.30 -11.67 17.96
C TYR A 6 7.17 -13.22 18.00
N ARG A 7 7.10 -13.86 19.19
CA ARG A 7 7.28 -15.33 19.28
C ARG A 7 6.22 -16.14 20.01
N ARG A 8 4.99 -15.64 20.18
CA ARG A 8 3.89 -16.44 20.75
C ARG A 8 2.51 -16.16 20.12
N PHE A 9 2.36 -16.42 18.83
CA PHE A 9 1.02 -16.53 18.21
C PHE A 9 0.83 -17.77 17.32
N HIS A 10 1.82 -18.66 17.25
CA HIS A 10 1.81 -19.77 16.29
C HIS A 10 1.27 -21.12 16.80
N ASN A 11 0.58 -21.18 17.94
CA ASN A 11 -0.01 -22.43 18.41
C ASN A 11 -1.26 -22.20 19.25
N ARG A 12 -2.41 -22.06 18.58
CA ARG A 12 -3.76 -22.52 18.96
C ARG A 12 -4.83 -21.71 18.23
N MET A 13 -5.14 -22.07 16.99
CA MET A 13 -6.49 -21.92 16.41
C MET A 13 -6.69 -23.00 15.33
N HIS A 14 -6.79 -24.25 15.77
CA HIS A 14 -7.57 -25.24 15.04
C HIS A 14 -8.88 -25.36 15.81
N GLN A 15 -9.95 -24.71 15.34
CA GLN A 15 -11.35 -25.17 15.38
C GLN A 15 -12.31 -24.04 15.01
N VAL A 16 -12.98 -24.24 13.87
CA VAL A 16 -14.36 -23.85 13.52
C VAL A 16 -14.72 -22.35 13.60
N ILE A 17 -15.04 -21.74 12.45
CA ILE A 17 -16.39 -21.27 12.09
C ILE A 17 -16.39 -20.89 10.59
N ALA A 18 -17.26 -21.55 9.85
CA ALA A 18 -17.76 -21.08 8.57
C ALA A 18 -18.96 -20.16 8.83
N ALA A 19 -18.93 -18.92 8.34
CA ALA A 19 -20.13 -18.12 8.02
C ALA A 19 -19.73 -16.78 7.37
N GLY A 20 -20.34 -16.48 6.21
CA GLY A 20 -20.68 -15.11 5.81
C GLY A 20 -19.71 -14.37 4.89
N THR A 21 -19.58 -14.79 3.63
CA THR A 21 -19.09 -13.90 2.56
C THR A 21 -20.15 -12.81 2.29
N ALA A 22 -19.89 -11.58 2.70
CA ALA A 22 -20.63 -10.40 2.25
C ALA A 22 -19.82 -9.70 1.17
N THR A 23 -20.14 -9.99 -0.10
CA THR A 23 -19.69 -9.22 -1.25
C THR A 23 -20.44 -7.88 -1.24
N LEU A 24 -19.76 -6.78 -0.92
CA LEU A 24 -20.33 -5.44 -1.07
C LEU A 24 -20.05 -4.95 -2.49
N ALA A 25 -21.11 -4.88 -3.29
CA ALA A 25 -21.10 -4.28 -4.61
C ALA A 25 -21.08 -2.75 -4.49
N MET A 26 -20.02 -2.09 -4.96
CA MET A 26 -20.11 -0.68 -5.34
C MET A 26 -20.68 -0.59 -6.75
N LEU A 27 -21.82 0.06 -6.90
CA LEU A 27 -22.34 0.50 -8.19
C LEU A 27 -23.03 1.85 -8.05
N ALA A 28 -22.84 2.65 -9.12
CA ALA A 28 -23.56 3.86 -9.53
C ALA A 28 -23.04 5.18 -8.91
N CYS A 29 -22.89 6.28 -9.64
CA CYS A 29 -23.03 6.65 -11.06
C CYS A 29 -22.69 8.15 -11.14
N GLY A 30 -22.08 8.62 -12.23
CA GLY A 30 -21.84 10.05 -12.42
C GLY A 30 -21.26 10.40 -13.79
N LEU A 31 -22.03 10.13 -14.86
CA LEU A 31 -21.82 10.76 -16.17
C LEU A 31 -22.10 12.27 -16.04
N ILE A 32 -21.15 13.14 -16.38
CA ILE A 32 -21.46 14.48 -16.86
C ILE A 32 -20.63 14.77 -18.11
N ALA A 33 -21.33 15.24 -19.13
CA ALA A 33 -20.88 15.48 -20.48
C ALA A 33 -20.03 16.75 -20.62
N ASN A 34 -19.14 16.71 -21.62
CA ASN A 34 -18.45 17.84 -22.21
C ASN A 34 -19.40 18.99 -22.61
N THR A 35 -19.03 20.23 -22.25
CA THR A 35 -19.26 21.41 -23.09
C THR A 35 -18.05 22.34 -22.97
N ALA A 36 -17.51 22.74 -24.12
CA ALA A 36 -16.38 23.65 -24.28
C ALA A 36 -16.79 25.14 -24.23
N VAL A 37 -15.77 26.02 -24.34
CA VAL A 37 -15.73 27.48 -24.62
C VAL A 37 -15.52 28.33 -23.34
N ALA A 38 -14.58 29.28 -23.21
CA ALA A 38 -13.65 29.99 -24.11
C ALA A 38 -12.45 30.57 -23.32
N ASP A 39 -11.43 30.96 -24.08
CA ASP A 39 -10.16 31.62 -23.73
C ASP A 39 -10.22 33.02 -23.06
N ASP A 40 -9.07 33.34 -22.44
CA ASP A 40 -8.38 34.64 -22.24
C ASP A 40 -8.61 35.49 -20.96
N PRO A 41 -7.60 36.29 -20.51
CA PRO A 41 -6.16 36.04 -20.49
C PRO A 41 -5.49 36.38 -19.13
N VAL A 42 -4.22 35.96 -19.03
CA VAL A 42 -3.27 36.10 -17.94
C VAL A 42 -2.82 37.55 -17.71
N GLU A 43 -2.80 38.00 -16.45
CA GLU A 43 -2.02 39.16 -16.02
C GLU A 43 -0.96 38.73 -14.98
N ASN A 44 0.28 39.05 -15.31
CA ASN A 44 1.53 38.66 -14.66
C ASN A 44 1.85 39.63 -13.50
N SER A 45 2.01 39.14 -12.28
CA SER A 45 2.63 39.91 -11.19
C SER A 45 3.63 39.05 -10.44
N THR A 46 4.91 39.38 -10.66
CA THR A 46 6.09 38.84 -10.01
C THR A 46 6.21 39.40 -8.60
N THR A 47 6.23 38.52 -7.59
CA THR A 47 6.87 38.82 -6.30
C THR A 47 7.62 37.60 -5.80
N THR A 48 8.93 37.76 -5.68
CA THR A 48 9.89 36.85 -5.06
C THR A 48 9.78 36.93 -3.54
N SER A 49 9.59 35.80 -2.86
CA SER A 49 10.09 35.60 -1.50
C SER A 49 10.28 34.12 -1.21
N ASP A 50 11.50 33.76 -0.83
CA ASP A 50 11.87 32.51 -0.16
C ASP A 50 10.88 32.15 0.94
N ASN A 51 10.44 30.89 0.96
CA ASN A 51 10.13 30.17 2.19
C ASN A 51 10.09 28.66 1.90
N THR A 52 11.06 27.96 2.49
CA THR A 52 11.02 26.52 2.75
C THR A 52 9.76 26.18 3.55
N ALA A 53 8.77 25.60 2.88
CA ALA A 53 7.58 25.03 3.50
C ALA A 53 7.39 23.61 2.97
N ASN A 54 7.48 22.63 3.86
CA ASN A 54 7.05 21.25 3.65
C ASN A 54 5.67 21.25 3.00
N ASN A 55 5.62 20.87 1.73
CA ASN A 55 4.39 20.80 0.97
C ASN A 55 3.82 19.37 1.05
N SER A 56 3.34 18.98 2.23
CA SER A 56 2.48 17.78 2.37
C SER A 56 1.02 18.23 2.40
N GLY A 57 0.53 18.77 1.28
CA GLY A 57 -0.77 19.43 1.20
C GLY A 57 -1.77 18.68 0.33
N HIS A 58 -2.48 17.72 0.90
CA HIS A 58 -3.78 17.28 0.35
C HIS A 58 -4.70 16.71 1.45
N GLU A 59 -4.78 17.38 2.60
CA GLU A 59 -5.92 17.21 3.50
C GLU A 59 -6.83 18.43 3.34
N THR A 60 -8.13 18.21 3.18
CA THR A 60 -9.12 19.30 3.29
C THR A 60 -8.88 19.96 4.64
N PRO A 61 -8.69 21.30 4.74
CA PRO A 61 -8.39 21.90 6.03
C PRO A 61 -9.52 21.57 6.99
N ALA A 62 -9.14 21.01 8.15
CA ALA A 62 -10.09 20.69 9.20
C ALA A 62 -10.93 21.95 9.53
N PRO A 63 -12.22 21.81 9.84
CA PRO A 63 -13.03 22.92 10.33
C PRO A 63 -12.32 23.63 11.50
N ALA A 64 -12.52 24.94 11.62
CA ALA A 64 -11.95 25.70 12.74
C ALA A 64 -12.37 25.09 14.09
N ASP A 65 -11.47 25.14 15.07
CA ASP A 65 -11.66 24.61 16.44
C ASP A 65 -12.03 23.12 16.48
N SER A 66 -11.50 22.33 15.54
CA SER A 66 -11.73 20.89 15.44
C SER A 66 -10.43 20.08 15.40
N VAL A 67 -10.56 18.80 15.70
CA VAL A 67 -9.50 17.79 15.70
C VAL A 67 -9.90 16.68 14.74
N THR A 68 -9.02 16.37 13.80
CA THR A 68 -9.18 15.28 12.84
C THR A 68 -9.14 13.93 13.56
N MET A 69 -10.11 13.07 13.29
CA MET A 69 -10.13 11.70 13.81
C MET A 69 -9.88 10.72 12.69
N TYR A 70 -8.68 10.13 12.70
CA TYR A 70 -8.28 9.09 11.75
C TYR A 70 -8.99 7.77 12.06
N ARG A 71 -9.42 7.07 11.01
CA ARG A 71 -10.04 5.75 11.08
C ARG A 71 -9.15 4.76 10.37
N LEU A 72 -8.74 3.71 11.09
CA LEU A 72 -7.87 2.66 10.56
C LEU A 72 -8.56 1.30 10.68
N TYR A 73 -8.33 0.42 9.71
CA TYR A 73 -8.87 -0.94 9.69
C TYR A 73 -7.76 -1.98 9.75
N ASN A 74 -7.89 -2.97 10.63
CA ASN A 74 -6.97 -4.10 10.69
C ASN A 74 -7.52 -5.28 9.87
N PRO A 75 -6.90 -5.64 8.73
CA PRO A 75 -7.36 -6.77 7.91
C PRO A 75 -7.21 -8.14 8.60
N ASN A 76 -6.38 -8.25 9.64
CA ASN A 76 -6.14 -9.52 10.34
C ASN A 76 -7.17 -9.78 11.45
N SER A 77 -7.66 -8.74 12.14
CA SER A 77 -8.62 -8.88 13.24
C SER A 77 -10.04 -8.41 12.90
N GLY A 78 -10.20 -7.60 11.85
CA GLY A 78 -11.44 -6.90 11.53
C GLY A 78 -11.71 -5.67 12.43
N GLU A 79 -10.75 -5.29 13.28
CA GLU A 79 -10.87 -4.15 14.19
C GLU A 79 -10.77 -2.83 13.45
N HIS A 80 -11.56 -1.85 13.89
CA HIS A 80 -11.36 -0.45 13.55
C HIS A 80 -10.72 0.27 14.75
N PHE A 81 -9.74 1.13 14.45
CA PHE A 81 -9.08 1.96 15.43
C PHE A 81 -9.28 3.44 15.09
N TYR A 82 -9.48 4.26 16.12
CA TYR A 82 -9.78 5.67 15.96
C TYR A 82 -8.84 6.51 16.82
N THR A 83 -8.20 7.51 16.21
CA THR A 83 -7.24 8.35 16.92
C THR A 83 -7.14 9.76 16.34
N ALA A 84 -6.88 10.72 17.24
CA ALA A 84 -6.48 12.08 16.89
C ALA A 84 -4.96 12.21 16.72
N ASP A 85 -4.21 11.19 17.15
CA ASP A 85 -2.76 11.19 17.15
C ASP A 85 -2.24 10.66 15.80
N LYS A 86 -1.65 11.57 15.02
CA LYS A 86 -1.06 11.26 13.71
C LYS A 86 0.08 10.25 13.83
N ASP A 87 0.87 10.29 14.89
CA ASP A 87 1.97 9.35 15.09
C ASP A 87 1.43 7.96 15.44
N GLU A 88 0.35 7.88 16.22
CA GLU A 88 -0.34 6.61 16.50
C GLU A 88 -0.91 6.00 15.20
N ARG A 89 -1.54 6.83 14.34
CA ARG A 89 -1.96 6.42 12.99
C ARG A 89 -0.76 5.91 12.18
N ASP A 90 0.29 6.71 12.02
CA ASP A 90 1.41 6.38 11.15
C ASP A 90 2.14 5.11 11.61
N ASN A 91 2.24 4.87 12.91
CA ASN A 91 2.80 3.62 13.46
C ASN A 91 1.95 2.40 13.10
N LEU A 92 0.62 2.50 13.13
CA LEU A 92 -0.27 1.40 12.75
C LEU A 92 -0.17 1.05 11.26
N LEU A 93 0.11 2.03 10.39
CA LEU A 93 0.34 1.78 8.96
C LEU A 93 1.60 0.93 8.72
N TYR A 94 2.64 1.07 9.55
CA TYR A 94 3.81 0.18 9.55
C TYR A 94 3.51 -1.22 10.10
N GLU A 95 2.45 -1.36 10.89
CA GLU A 95 1.92 -2.66 11.35
C GLU A 95 0.84 -3.20 10.40
N HIS A 96 0.79 -2.67 9.16
CA HIS A 96 -0.07 -3.08 8.06
C HIS A 96 -1.58 -2.94 8.33
N TRP A 97 -1.96 -1.95 9.15
CA TRP A 97 -3.33 -1.46 9.18
C TRP A 97 -3.60 -0.63 7.93
N ARG A 98 -4.83 -0.68 7.44
CA ARG A 98 -5.30 0.14 6.32
C ARG A 98 -5.77 1.49 6.85
N ASP A 99 -5.28 2.57 6.26
CA ASP A 99 -5.85 3.89 6.45
C ASP A 99 -7.20 3.96 5.71
N GLU A 100 -8.27 4.31 6.41
CA GLU A 100 -9.59 4.55 5.79
C GLU A 100 -9.90 6.06 5.68
N GLY A 101 -8.92 6.90 6.02
CA GLY A 101 -9.01 8.35 5.97
C GLY A 101 -9.48 8.95 7.29
N VAL A 102 -10.24 10.04 7.16
CA VAL A 102 -10.80 10.77 8.30
C VAL A 102 -12.18 10.20 8.57
N GLY A 103 -12.39 9.61 9.75
CA GLY A 103 -13.70 9.14 10.16
C GLY A 103 -14.67 10.28 10.46
N TRP A 104 -14.19 11.33 11.15
CA TRP A 104 -14.94 12.55 11.46
C TRP A 104 -14.02 13.66 11.98
N TYR A 105 -14.59 14.85 12.19
CA TYR A 105 -13.94 15.94 12.92
C TYR A 105 -14.59 16.12 14.30
N ALA A 106 -13.81 15.97 15.37
CA ALA A 106 -14.26 16.19 16.74
C ALA A 106 -14.04 17.67 17.13
N PRO A 107 -14.84 18.26 18.04
CA PRO A 107 -14.49 19.57 18.60
C PRO A 107 -13.19 19.49 19.40
N GLU A 108 -12.38 20.55 19.35
CA GLU A 108 -11.13 20.65 20.12
C GLU A 108 -11.37 20.60 21.63
N THR A 109 -12.44 21.24 22.10
CA THR A 109 -12.87 21.21 23.50
C THR A 109 -14.38 21.08 23.64
N SER A 110 -14.85 20.43 24.71
CA SER A 110 -16.27 20.37 25.08
C SER A 110 -16.45 19.78 26.49
N SER A 111 -17.62 19.97 27.10
CA SER A 111 -17.94 19.36 28.40
C SER A 111 -18.25 17.86 28.33
N LYS A 112 -18.24 17.27 27.11
CA LYS A 112 -18.65 15.89 26.82
C LYS A 112 -17.46 15.05 26.34
N PRO A 113 -16.58 14.60 27.24
CA PRO A 113 -15.41 13.79 26.86
C PRO A 113 -15.81 12.40 26.37
N VAL A 114 -15.12 11.92 25.34
CA VAL A 114 -15.14 10.52 24.89
C VAL A 114 -13.94 9.80 25.48
N TYR A 115 -14.20 8.85 26.37
CA TYR A 115 -13.20 8.08 27.08
C TYR A 115 -12.68 6.92 26.23
N ARG A 116 -11.35 6.77 26.14
CA ARG A 116 -10.67 5.65 25.51
C ARG A 116 -10.28 4.60 26.55
N LEU A 117 -10.60 3.33 26.28
CA LEU A 117 -10.22 2.19 27.09
C LEU A 117 -9.59 1.09 26.24
N TYR A 118 -8.59 0.42 26.79
CA TYR A 118 -7.87 -0.67 26.12
C TYR A 118 -8.02 -2.00 26.86
N ASN A 119 -8.29 -3.07 26.13
CA ASN A 119 -8.30 -4.44 26.62
C ASN A 119 -7.12 -5.25 26.11
N LYS A 120 -6.06 -5.35 26.93
CA LYS A 120 -4.86 -6.12 26.61
C LYS A 120 -5.08 -7.60 26.28
N ASN A 121 -6.20 -8.20 26.71
CA ASN A 121 -6.44 -9.63 26.50
C ASN A 121 -7.02 -9.90 25.10
N ALA A 122 -7.80 -8.96 24.57
CA ALA A 122 -8.38 -9.05 23.23
C ALA A 122 -7.58 -8.24 22.19
N GLY A 123 -6.78 -7.26 22.63
CA GLY A 123 -6.19 -6.26 21.75
C GLY A 123 -7.14 -5.12 21.38
N ASP A 124 -8.35 -5.10 21.95
CA ASP A 124 -9.48 -4.24 21.53
C ASP A 124 -9.49 -2.87 22.23
N HIS A 125 -9.95 -1.85 21.50
CA HIS A 125 -10.24 -0.52 22.05
C HIS A 125 -11.74 -0.23 22.16
N HIS A 126 -12.13 0.47 23.22
CA HIS A 126 -13.52 0.90 23.43
C HIS A 126 -13.59 2.40 23.67
N TYR A 127 -14.58 3.04 23.04
CA TYR A 127 -14.80 4.47 23.10
C TYR A 127 -16.20 4.79 23.62
N THR A 128 -16.29 5.65 24.63
CA THR A 128 -17.57 5.96 25.26
C THR A 128 -17.62 7.31 25.92
N ILE A 129 -18.76 8.01 25.76
CA ILE A 129 -19.09 9.20 26.55
C ILE A 129 -19.59 8.84 27.96
N SER A 130 -20.00 7.58 28.19
CA SER A 130 -20.60 7.14 29.46
C SER A 130 -19.53 6.91 30.52
N ARG A 131 -19.49 7.80 31.51
CA ARG A 131 -18.63 7.64 32.70
C ARG A 131 -18.93 6.32 33.44
N THR A 132 -20.18 5.88 33.42
CA THR A 132 -20.61 4.62 34.06
C THR A 132 -20.06 3.41 33.31
N GLU A 133 -20.14 3.39 31.97
CA GLU A 133 -19.59 2.31 31.14
C GLU A 133 -18.07 2.22 31.31
N ARG A 134 -17.37 3.36 31.24
CA ARG A 134 -15.93 3.44 31.52
C ARG A 134 -15.58 2.83 32.88
N ASN A 135 -16.25 3.27 33.95
CA ASN A 135 -15.96 2.77 35.30
C ASN A 135 -16.27 1.27 35.45
N TYR A 136 -17.27 0.77 34.75
CA TYR A 136 -17.59 -0.66 34.71
C TYR A 136 -16.49 -1.47 34.01
N LEU A 137 -16.05 -1.03 32.83
CA LEU A 137 -14.98 -1.68 32.07
C LEU A 137 -13.65 -1.67 32.84
N MET A 138 -13.33 -0.57 33.55
CA MET A 138 -12.18 -0.53 34.45
C MET A 138 -12.25 -1.60 35.55
N LYS A 139 -13.41 -1.82 36.16
CA LYS A 139 -13.62 -2.90 37.14
C LYS A 139 -13.49 -4.29 36.51
N LYS A 140 -13.70 -4.42 35.20
CA LYS A 140 -13.50 -5.64 34.41
C LYS A 140 -12.05 -5.80 33.92
N GLY A 141 -11.15 -4.90 34.31
CA GLY A 141 -9.72 -4.99 34.00
C GLY A 141 -9.28 -4.29 32.72
N TRP A 142 -10.16 -3.52 32.08
CA TRP A 142 -9.77 -2.63 30.98
C TRP A 142 -8.93 -1.48 31.52
N LYS A 143 -7.92 -1.08 30.77
CA LYS A 143 -7.07 0.07 31.09
C LYS A 143 -7.76 1.34 30.58
N TYR A 144 -8.03 2.30 31.47
CA TYR A 144 -8.44 3.63 31.05
C TYR A 144 -7.23 4.41 30.56
N GLU A 145 -7.32 4.95 29.34
CA GLU A 145 -6.21 5.63 28.68
C GLU A 145 -6.38 7.15 28.64
N GLY A 146 -7.51 7.66 29.10
CA GLY A 146 -7.79 9.09 29.12
C GLY A 146 -8.99 9.47 28.26
N VAL A 147 -9.12 10.77 28.04
CA VAL A 147 -10.04 11.33 27.04
C VAL A 147 -9.33 11.25 25.70
N GLY A 148 -9.94 10.57 24.72
CA GLY A 148 -9.41 10.52 23.36
C GLY A 148 -9.74 11.79 22.58
N TRP A 149 -10.99 12.24 22.69
CA TRP A 149 -11.53 13.46 22.05
C TRP A 149 -12.83 13.86 22.76
N TYR A 150 -13.53 14.86 22.22
CA TYR A 150 -14.79 15.35 22.76
C TYR A 150 -15.96 15.17 21.80
N SER A 151 -17.18 15.13 22.34
CA SER A 151 -18.42 15.15 21.56
C SER A 151 -18.88 16.58 21.34
N ASP A 152 -19.40 16.86 20.14
CA ASP A 152 -20.09 18.11 19.85
C ASP A 152 -21.34 18.27 20.74
N GLU A 153 -21.48 19.46 21.32
CA GLU A 153 -22.61 19.80 22.17
C GLU A 153 -23.86 20.16 21.36
N ASN A 154 -23.66 20.72 20.16
CA ASN A 154 -24.71 21.11 19.23
C ASN A 154 -25.32 19.92 18.49
N LYS A 155 -24.67 18.74 18.59
CA LYS A 155 -25.12 17.47 18.01
C LYS A 155 -25.22 17.50 16.48
N THR A 156 -24.22 18.07 15.83
CA THR A 156 -24.21 18.37 14.40
C THR A 156 -24.22 17.10 13.56
N VAL A 157 -23.26 16.19 13.77
CA VAL A 157 -23.16 14.93 13.03
C VAL A 157 -23.20 13.75 14.00
N PRO A 158 -24.18 12.83 13.92
CA PRO A 158 -24.24 11.68 14.81
C PRO A 158 -23.20 10.62 14.46
N LEU A 159 -22.57 10.01 15.46
CA LEU A 159 -21.82 8.75 15.29
C LEU A 159 -22.64 7.57 15.78
N TYR A 160 -23.00 6.70 14.87
CA TYR A 160 -23.67 5.44 15.14
C TYR A 160 -22.69 4.43 15.74
N ARG A 161 -23.08 3.78 16.84
CA ARG A 161 -22.33 2.72 17.51
C ARG A 161 -22.97 1.37 17.21
N GLN A 162 -22.18 0.42 16.72
CA GLN A 162 -22.61 -0.97 16.53
C GLN A 162 -21.73 -1.92 17.32
N TYR A 163 -22.30 -3.02 17.80
CA TYR A 163 -21.61 -4.09 18.51
C TYR A 163 -21.74 -5.42 17.75
N ASN A 164 -20.62 -6.10 17.53
CA ASN A 164 -20.56 -7.45 16.98
C ASN A 164 -20.52 -8.49 18.11
N PRO A 165 -21.62 -9.22 18.36
CA PRO A 165 -21.65 -10.25 19.42
C PRO A 165 -20.79 -11.48 19.13
N HIS A 166 -20.23 -11.60 17.92
CA HIS A 166 -19.44 -12.74 17.48
C HIS A 166 -17.95 -12.42 17.30
N ALA A 167 -17.54 -11.17 17.54
CA ALA A 167 -16.15 -10.75 17.45
C ALA A 167 -15.33 -11.16 18.69
N VAL A 168 -14.09 -11.59 18.47
CA VAL A 168 -13.11 -11.82 19.55
C VAL A 168 -12.39 -10.51 19.92
N ALA A 169 -12.11 -9.67 18.92
CA ALA A 169 -11.54 -8.33 18.99
C ALA A 169 -12.20 -7.46 17.90
N GLY A 170 -12.12 -6.13 17.98
CA GLY A 170 -12.84 -5.26 17.05
C GLY A 170 -14.34 -5.32 17.24
N SER A 171 -14.78 -5.43 18.49
CA SER A 171 -16.16 -5.74 18.81
C SER A 171 -17.12 -4.59 18.58
N HIS A 172 -16.63 -3.36 18.44
CA HIS A 172 -17.43 -2.17 18.21
C HIS A 172 -17.00 -1.44 16.94
N ASN A 173 -17.98 -0.87 16.24
CA ASN A 173 -17.77 0.05 15.14
C ASN A 173 -18.41 1.41 15.47
N TYR A 174 -17.77 2.48 15.00
CA TYR A 174 -18.23 3.85 15.13
C TYR A 174 -18.15 4.54 13.77
N THR A 175 -19.28 5.05 13.31
CA THR A 175 -19.37 5.64 11.97
C THR A 175 -20.37 6.78 11.90
N THR A 176 -20.08 7.79 11.08
CA THR A 176 -21.04 8.82 10.68
C THR A 176 -22.02 8.31 9.61
N SER A 177 -21.70 7.19 8.95
CA SER A 177 -22.50 6.63 7.86
C SER A 177 -23.69 5.81 8.38
N ALA A 178 -24.90 6.32 8.14
CA ALA A 178 -26.12 5.57 8.41
C ALA A 178 -26.25 4.31 7.53
N SER A 179 -25.73 4.35 6.30
CA SER A 179 -25.77 3.18 5.41
C SER A 179 -24.83 2.06 5.88
N GLU A 180 -23.65 2.41 6.41
CA GLU A 180 -22.74 1.44 7.03
C GLU A 180 -23.38 0.81 8.28
N ASN A 181 -23.99 1.64 9.15
CA ASN A 181 -24.76 1.15 10.30
C ASN A 181 -25.80 0.11 9.88
N ASP A 182 -26.64 0.44 8.89
CA ASP A 182 -27.74 -0.42 8.46
C ASP A 182 -27.23 -1.70 7.79
N ALA A 183 -26.12 -1.61 7.05
CA ALA A 183 -25.47 -2.77 6.45
C ALA A 183 -24.92 -3.74 7.51
N LEU A 184 -24.25 -3.22 8.55
CA LEU A 184 -23.73 -4.04 9.65
C LEU A 184 -24.86 -4.69 10.46
N VAL A 185 -25.94 -3.95 10.73
CA VAL A 185 -27.13 -4.50 11.40
C VAL A 185 -27.75 -5.63 10.58
N LYS A 186 -27.88 -5.44 9.27
CA LYS A 186 -28.35 -6.50 8.35
C LYS A 186 -27.41 -7.71 8.35
N ALA A 187 -26.12 -7.50 8.56
CA ALA A 187 -25.10 -8.55 8.72
C ALA A 187 -25.10 -9.22 10.12
N GLY A 188 -25.99 -8.82 11.04
CA GLY A 188 -26.16 -9.44 12.36
C GLY A 188 -25.53 -8.68 13.52
N TRP A 189 -24.96 -7.50 13.29
CA TRP A 189 -24.50 -6.62 14.36
C TRP A 189 -25.68 -5.99 15.10
N LYS A 190 -25.45 -5.53 16.33
CA LYS A 190 -26.44 -4.83 17.13
C LYS A 190 -26.20 -3.33 17.05
N ALA A 191 -27.20 -2.57 16.60
CA ALA A 191 -27.19 -1.12 16.75
C ALA A 191 -27.35 -0.75 18.23
N GLU A 192 -26.47 0.10 18.74
CA GLU A 192 -26.49 0.60 20.12
C GLU A 192 -26.89 2.08 20.20
N GLY A 193 -27.31 2.66 19.07
CA GLY A 193 -27.72 4.05 18.95
C GLY A 193 -26.55 4.99 18.66
N ILE A 194 -26.68 6.24 19.10
CA ILE A 194 -25.66 7.27 18.89
C ILE A 194 -24.67 7.24 20.04
N GLY A 195 -23.39 7.00 19.74
CA GLY A 195 -22.32 7.01 20.73
C GLY A 195 -21.95 8.42 21.18
N TRP A 196 -21.80 9.34 20.22
CA TRP A 196 -21.51 10.77 20.42
C TRP A 196 -21.77 11.54 19.11
N TYR A 197 -21.37 12.81 19.06
CA TYR A 197 -21.52 13.68 17.90
C TYR A 197 -20.20 14.35 17.49
N ALA A 198 -20.01 14.53 16.19
CA ALA A 198 -18.92 15.28 15.55
C ALA A 198 -19.38 16.67 15.10
N VAL A 199 -18.43 17.56 14.81
CA VAL A 199 -18.70 18.89 14.23
C VAL A 199 -18.80 18.84 12.70
N ALA A 200 -18.20 17.84 12.07
CA ALA A 200 -18.33 17.57 10.64
C ALA A 200 -18.09 16.08 10.33
N GLU A 201 -18.64 15.62 9.20
CA GLU A 201 -18.32 14.31 8.63
C GLU A 201 -16.87 14.28 8.17
N GLY A 202 -16.27 13.09 8.19
CA GLY A 202 -14.96 12.87 7.62
C GLY A 202 -15.02 12.58 6.12
N HIS A 203 -13.94 12.03 5.59
CA HIS A 203 -13.83 11.64 4.20
C HIS A 203 -12.89 10.43 4.07
N GLU A 204 -13.13 9.63 3.05
CA GLU A 204 -12.23 8.52 2.69
C GLU A 204 -10.81 9.03 2.41
N GLN A 205 -9.84 8.13 2.46
CA GLN A 205 -8.45 8.43 2.08
C GLN A 205 -8.42 9.08 0.70
N GLN A 206 -7.76 10.24 0.60
CA GLN A 206 -7.64 10.95 -0.67
C GLN A 206 -6.53 10.33 -1.54
N PRO A 207 -6.70 10.28 -2.87
CA PRO A 207 -5.63 9.87 -3.76
C PRO A 207 -4.50 10.92 -3.74
N VAL A 208 -3.26 10.45 -3.90
CA VAL A 208 -2.06 11.31 -4.02
C VAL A 208 -1.32 10.91 -5.28
N THR A 209 -1.32 11.76 -6.30
CA THR A 209 -0.65 11.49 -7.59
C THR A 209 0.87 11.53 -7.45
N MET A 210 1.61 11.06 -8.46
CA MET A 210 3.09 10.98 -8.38
C MET A 210 3.71 12.37 -8.42
N GLU A 211 2.99 13.29 -9.05
CA GLU A 211 3.28 14.70 -9.20
C GLU A 211 3.09 15.48 -7.89
N GLU A 212 2.12 15.09 -7.06
CA GLU A 212 1.83 15.71 -5.75
C GLU A 212 2.63 15.10 -4.59
N ASP A 213 3.14 13.89 -4.78
CA ASP A 213 3.92 13.15 -3.78
C ASP A 213 5.35 13.69 -3.66
N ASP A 214 5.94 13.67 -2.47
CA ASP A 214 7.30 14.16 -2.18
C ASP A 214 8.38 13.06 -2.21
N SER A 215 8.09 11.91 -2.82
CA SER A 215 9.06 10.82 -3.00
C SER A 215 10.31 11.26 -3.74
N TYR A 216 11.47 10.74 -3.32
CA TYR A 216 12.73 10.96 -4.02
C TYR A 216 12.87 10.05 -5.24
N ALA A 217 12.37 8.81 -5.16
CA ALA A 217 12.38 7.86 -6.26
C ALA A 217 11.02 7.18 -6.37
N SER A 218 10.43 7.17 -7.55
CA SER A 218 9.14 6.52 -7.79
C SER A 218 9.08 5.91 -9.18
N ILE A 219 8.43 4.76 -9.27
CA ILE A 219 8.03 4.14 -10.52
C ILE A 219 6.53 3.85 -10.46
N SER A 220 5.82 4.17 -11.53
CA SER A 220 4.39 3.90 -11.68
C SER A 220 4.06 3.33 -13.05
N ALA A 221 3.05 2.48 -13.13
CA ALA A 221 2.54 1.96 -14.40
C ALA A 221 1.11 1.42 -14.27
N MET A 222 0.40 1.36 -15.39
CA MET A 222 -0.84 0.60 -15.51
C MET A 222 -0.51 -0.90 -15.63
N MET A 223 -1.04 -1.73 -14.74
CA MET A 223 -0.81 -3.17 -14.73
C MET A 223 -2.07 -3.98 -15.05
N ASN A 224 -1.91 -5.07 -15.78
CA ASN A 224 -2.94 -6.09 -15.98
C ASN A 224 -2.31 -7.48 -16.00
N LEU A 225 -2.89 -8.42 -15.25
CA LEU A 225 -2.32 -9.74 -15.08
C LEU A 225 -3.33 -10.85 -15.38
N THR A 226 -2.95 -11.74 -16.29
CA THR A 226 -3.59 -13.05 -16.51
C THR A 226 -2.53 -14.13 -16.67
N GLY A 227 -2.93 -15.40 -16.63
CA GLY A 227 -2.02 -16.52 -16.70
C GLY A 227 -2.71 -17.83 -16.33
N THR A 228 -1.95 -18.91 -16.30
CA THR A 228 -2.42 -20.23 -15.91
C THR A 228 -1.39 -20.95 -15.05
N GLY A 229 -1.85 -21.82 -14.15
CA GLY A 229 -0.96 -22.66 -13.35
C GLY A 229 -1.05 -22.36 -11.87
N THR A 230 0.08 -22.44 -11.18
CA THR A 230 0.15 -22.34 -9.71
C THR A 230 0.51 -20.96 -9.19
N GLY A 231 1.27 -20.15 -9.94
CA GLY A 231 1.53 -18.76 -9.60
C GLY A 231 2.18 -17.97 -10.71
N TYR A 232 1.94 -16.66 -10.76
CA TYR A 232 2.52 -15.73 -11.73
C TYR A 232 2.31 -14.28 -11.28
N HIS A 233 3.18 -13.37 -11.71
CA HIS A 233 3.13 -11.96 -11.31
C HIS A 233 3.63 -11.00 -12.37
N THR A 234 3.20 -9.74 -12.26
CA THR A 234 3.84 -8.59 -12.90
C THR A 234 4.16 -7.54 -11.84
N LYS A 235 5.38 -7.00 -11.84
CA LYS A 235 5.87 -6.04 -10.84
C LYS A 235 6.68 -4.89 -11.46
N ILE A 236 6.79 -3.82 -10.69
CA ILE A 236 7.74 -2.72 -10.87
C ILE A 236 8.70 -2.70 -9.70
N ASP A 237 9.95 -2.36 -9.99
CA ASP A 237 11.03 -2.46 -9.00
C ASP A 237 11.85 -1.17 -8.90
N ILE A 238 12.34 -0.89 -7.70
CA ILE A 238 13.44 0.04 -7.44
C ILE A 238 14.56 -0.76 -6.77
N ALA A 239 15.74 -0.75 -7.37
CA ALA A 239 16.94 -1.39 -6.86
C ALA A 239 18.08 -0.38 -6.68
N SER A 240 18.98 -0.62 -5.73
CA SER A 240 20.19 0.17 -5.50
C SER A 240 21.47 -0.69 -5.56
N SER A 241 22.62 -0.02 -5.67
CA SER A 241 23.94 -0.66 -5.84
C SER A 241 24.38 -1.60 -4.69
N GLY A 242 23.72 -1.54 -3.53
CA GLY A 242 23.97 -2.40 -2.36
C GLY A 242 23.06 -3.63 -2.27
N GLY A 243 22.54 -4.14 -3.40
CA GLY A 243 21.75 -5.37 -3.44
C GLY A 243 20.38 -5.28 -2.76
N VAL A 244 19.90 -4.07 -2.47
CA VAL A 244 18.55 -3.81 -1.97
C VAL A 244 17.60 -3.63 -3.16
N VAL A 245 16.49 -4.35 -3.14
CA VAL A 245 15.45 -4.30 -4.16
C VAL A 245 14.09 -4.27 -3.48
N VAL A 246 13.27 -3.30 -3.87
CA VAL A 246 11.83 -3.34 -3.58
C VAL A 246 11.08 -3.58 -4.86
N SER A 247 10.21 -4.59 -4.87
CA SER A 247 9.27 -4.88 -5.95
C SER A 247 7.84 -4.69 -5.47
N PHE A 248 6.95 -4.28 -6.37
CA PHE A 248 5.53 -4.16 -6.06
C PHE A 248 4.68 -4.40 -7.32
N GLY A 249 3.58 -5.13 -7.17
CA GLY A 249 2.65 -5.33 -8.27
C GLY A 249 1.58 -6.38 -7.99
N ILE A 250 1.04 -6.96 -9.06
CA ILE A 250 -0.05 -7.94 -8.99
C ILE A 250 0.55 -9.34 -8.99
N GLN A 251 0.12 -10.19 -8.07
CA GLN A 251 0.55 -11.58 -7.96
C GLN A 251 -0.64 -12.51 -7.79
N TYR A 252 -0.72 -13.53 -8.65
CA TYR A 252 -1.61 -14.66 -8.47
C TYR A 252 -0.85 -15.83 -7.90
N GLU A 253 -1.44 -16.50 -6.92
CA GLU A 253 -0.96 -17.76 -6.37
C GLU A 253 -2.13 -18.63 -5.93
N LYS A 254 -2.12 -19.91 -6.31
CA LYS A 254 -3.26 -20.83 -6.17
C LYS A 254 -3.78 -20.98 -4.72
N ASP A 255 -2.90 -20.82 -3.74
CA ASP A 255 -3.18 -21.10 -2.33
C ASP A 255 -2.91 -19.90 -1.40
N ILE A 256 -2.69 -18.70 -1.96
CA ILE A 256 -2.37 -17.49 -1.18
C ILE A 256 -3.51 -17.06 -0.25
N HIS A 257 -4.77 -17.36 -0.61
CA HIS A 257 -5.94 -17.12 0.23
C HIS A 257 -5.92 -17.92 1.55
N LEU A 258 -5.08 -18.96 1.66
CA LEU A 258 -4.87 -19.71 2.90
C LEU A 258 -3.85 -19.02 3.83
N GLY A 259 -3.08 -18.07 3.30
CA GLY A 259 -2.19 -17.20 4.06
C GLY A 259 -2.96 -16.11 4.82
N TYR A 260 -2.28 -15.50 5.80
CA TYR A 260 -2.79 -14.33 6.52
C TYR A 260 -2.04 -13.07 6.06
N PRO A 261 -2.72 -11.92 5.88
CA PRO A 261 -4.18 -11.72 5.94
C PRO A 261 -4.94 -12.50 4.85
N GLN A 262 -6.15 -12.96 5.17
CA GLN A 262 -6.99 -13.70 4.23
C GLN A 262 -7.67 -12.74 3.26
N TYR A 263 -7.48 -12.97 1.97
CA TYR A 263 -8.19 -12.26 0.90
C TYR A 263 -9.24 -13.17 0.26
N PRO A 264 -10.35 -12.62 -0.28
CA PRO A 264 -11.43 -13.41 -0.87
C PRO A 264 -11.02 -14.18 -2.14
N GLY A 265 -9.85 -13.88 -2.70
CA GLY A 265 -9.34 -14.48 -3.92
C GLY A 265 -7.86 -14.83 -3.85
N ASN A 266 -7.37 -15.39 -4.94
CA ASN A 266 -5.99 -15.88 -5.10
C ASN A 266 -5.07 -14.85 -5.75
N THR A 267 -5.46 -13.58 -5.74
CA THR A 267 -4.70 -12.51 -6.39
C THR A 267 -4.65 -11.31 -5.48
N VAL A 268 -3.44 -10.80 -5.30
CA VAL A 268 -3.14 -9.73 -4.36
C VAL A 268 -2.22 -8.71 -5.00
N PHE A 269 -2.25 -7.49 -4.47
CA PHE A 269 -1.14 -6.58 -4.57
C PHE A 269 -0.09 -6.99 -3.54
N LEU A 270 1.09 -7.39 -4.02
CA LEU A 270 2.17 -7.91 -3.20
C LEU A 270 3.41 -7.05 -3.37
N ALA A 271 4.00 -6.63 -2.25
CA ALA A 271 5.31 -6.01 -2.24
C ALA A 271 6.35 -6.97 -1.67
N GLU A 272 7.56 -6.90 -2.22
CA GLU A 272 8.73 -7.57 -1.67
C GLU A 272 9.80 -6.53 -1.40
N ASN A 273 10.34 -6.54 -0.19
CA ASN A 273 11.44 -5.68 0.22
C ASN A 273 12.61 -6.59 0.60
N VAL A 274 13.61 -6.65 -0.29
CA VAL A 274 14.74 -7.57 -0.22
C VAL A 274 16.01 -6.76 0.01
N MET A 275 16.72 -7.07 1.08
CA MET A 275 18.01 -6.43 1.43
C MET A 275 19.17 -7.42 1.30
N GLU A 276 20.36 -6.94 0.94
CA GLU A 276 21.57 -7.77 0.88
C GLU A 276 21.86 -8.42 2.26
N HIS A 277 22.25 -9.71 2.26
CA HIS A 277 22.56 -10.53 3.45
C HIS A 277 21.40 -10.83 4.43
N ALA A 278 20.16 -10.54 4.04
CA ALA A 278 18.98 -10.93 4.79
C ALA A 278 18.79 -12.46 4.88
N THR A 279 19.09 -13.05 6.05
CA THR A 279 18.79 -14.47 6.35
C THR A 279 17.54 -14.66 7.22
N LYS A 280 16.84 -13.58 7.57
CA LYS A 280 15.62 -13.58 8.39
C LYS A 280 14.62 -12.52 7.89
N PRO A 281 13.31 -12.73 8.07
CA PRO A 281 12.32 -11.67 7.89
C PRO A 281 12.47 -10.55 8.94
N GLY A 282 12.27 -9.30 8.52
CA GLY A 282 12.34 -8.11 9.38
C GLY A 282 12.98 -6.91 8.68
N PRO A 283 13.16 -5.77 9.40
CA PRO A 283 13.65 -4.50 8.84
C PRO A 283 15.11 -4.50 8.37
N GLU A 284 15.82 -5.62 8.49
CA GLU A 284 17.19 -5.85 7.96
C GLU A 284 17.22 -7.17 7.15
N GLY A 285 16.07 -7.53 6.57
CA GLY A 285 15.68 -8.88 6.13
C GLY A 285 15.10 -8.98 4.71
N LYS A 286 14.37 -10.08 4.46
CA LYS A 286 13.44 -10.18 3.31
C LYS A 286 12.03 -10.07 3.86
N GLU A 287 11.24 -9.19 3.30
CA GLU A 287 9.86 -8.95 3.72
C GLU A 287 8.92 -9.13 2.53
N TYR A 288 7.82 -9.85 2.76
CA TYR A 288 6.75 -10.06 1.79
C TYR A 288 5.47 -9.48 2.39
N LEU A 289 4.91 -8.47 1.72
CA LEU A 289 3.74 -7.74 2.18
C LEU A 289 2.56 -8.04 1.26
N TYR A 290 1.56 -8.69 1.82
CA TYR A 290 0.27 -8.90 1.17
C TYR A 290 -0.60 -7.72 1.57
N LEU A 291 -0.87 -6.80 0.63
CA LEU A 291 -1.41 -5.48 0.96
C LEU A 291 -2.92 -5.41 0.73
N ALA A 292 -3.38 -5.80 -0.47
CA ALA A 292 -4.79 -5.76 -0.83
C ALA A 292 -5.15 -6.85 -1.83
N ALA A 293 -6.44 -7.19 -1.92
CA ALA A 293 -6.94 -8.04 -2.99
C ALA A 293 -6.78 -7.34 -4.35
N ALA A 294 -6.45 -8.11 -5.37
CA ALA A 294 -6.34 -7.64 -6.74
C ALA A 294 -7.19 -8.53 -7.67
N ASN A 295 -7.59 -7.98 -8.82
CA ASN A 295 -8.37 -8.70 -9.81
C ASN A 295 -7.50 -9.08 -11.01
N ARG A 296 -7.69 -10.29 -11.54
CA ARG A 296 -7.03 -10.74 -12.76
C ARG A 296 -7.78 -10.24 -13.98
N GLY A 297 -7.04 -9.82 -15.00
CA GLY A 297 -7.62 -9.30 -16.25
C GLY A 297 -8.19 -7.89 -16.14
N GLU A 298 -8.07 -7.24 -14.98
CA GLU A 298 -8.47 -5.85 -14.77
C GLU A 298 -7.22 -4.95 -14.70
N ASN A 299 -7.41 -3.69 -15.13
CA ASN A 299 -6.36 -2.70 -15.09
C ASN A 299 -6.29 -2.07 -13.69
N ALA A 300 -5.08 -1.91 -13.17
CA ALA A 300 -4.80 -1.17 -11.95
C ALA A 300 -3.61 -0.25 -12.15
N TRP A 301 -3.73 1.02 -11.75
CA TRP A 301 -2.58 1.92 -11.71
C TRP A 301 -1.76 1.61 -10.45
N VAL A 302 -0.51 1.19 -10.63
CA VAL A 302 0.36 0.71 -9.54
C VAL A 302 1.55 1.65 -9.43
N ARG A 303 1.88 2.09 -8.21
CA ARG A 303 3.06 2.91 -7.93
C ARG A 303 3.82 2.44 -6.71
N LEU A 304 5.14 2.46 -6.83
CA LEU A 304 6.12 2.22 -5.78
C LEU A 304 6.94 3.50 -5.59
N SER A 305 6.94 4.05 -4.38
CA SER A 305 7.66 5.27 -4.04
C SER A 305 8.58 5.07 -2.83
N TRP A 306 9.78 5.63 -2.90
CA TRP A 306 10.76 5.71 -1.80
C TRP A 306 11.06 7.16 -1.44
N TYR A 307 11.25 7.40 -0.14
CA TYR A 307 11.47 8.72 0.46
C TYR A 307 12.80 8.71 1.22
N TRP A 308 13.45 9.87 1.32
CA TRP A 308 14.76 10.04 1.98
C TRP A 308 14.79 9.62 3.45
N ASP A 309 13.65 9.60 4.14
CA ASP A 309 13.54 9.12 5.52
C ASP A 309 13.52 7.58 5.63
N GLY A 310 13.74 6.89 4.51
CA GLY A 310 13.73 5.43 4.38
C GLY A 310 12.33 4.84 4.27
N THR A 311 11.28 5.65 4.19
CA THR A 311 9.92 5.17 3.96
C THR A 311 9.78 4.63 2.53
N VAL A 312 9.03 3.54 2.40
CA VAL A 312 8.53 3.02 1.12
C VAL A 312 7.01 2.99 1.20
N LYS A 313 6.32 3.54 0.20
CA LYS A 313 4.87 3.47 0.09
C LYS A 313 4.44 2.79 -1.21
N PHE A 314 3.34 2.06 -1.13
CA PHE A 314 2.75 1.30 -2.21
C PHE A 314 1.35 1.84 -2.51
N PHE A 315 1.09 2.17 -3.77
CA PHE A 315 -0.17 2.79 -4.16
C PHE A 315 -0.89 2.02 -5.26
N VAL A 316 -2.21 1.97 -5.15
CA VAL A 316 -3.10 1.48 -6.20
C VAL A 316 -4.14 2.54 -6.50
N ASN A 317 -4.22 2.95 -7.76
CA ASN A 317 -5.07 4.07 -8.21
C ASN A 317 -4.87 5.32 -7.35
N ASP A 318 -3.61 5.64 -7.07
CA ASP A 318 -3.15 6.77 -6.26
C ASP A 318 -3.55 6.74 -4.77
N HIS A 319 -4.22 5.68 -4.31
CA HIS A 319 -4.47 5.43 -2.87
C HIS A 319 -3.33 4.61 -2.26
N GLU A 320 -2.83 5.04 -1.11
CA GLU A 320 -1.81 4.27 -0.39
C GLU A 320 -2.45 3.03 0.24
N ILE A 321 -1.96 1.85 -0.16
CA ILE A 321 -2.46 0.57 0.34
C ILE A 321 -1.49 -0.11 1.33
N GLY A 322 -0.32 0.47 1.55
CA GLY A 322 0.64 -0.01 2.54
C GLY A 322 1.99 0.70 2.48
N ARG A 323 2.81 0.47 3.51
CA ARG A 323 4.16 1.01 3.61
C ARG A 323 5.11 0.08 4.37
N THR A 324 6.41 0.29 4.16
CA THR A 324 7.51 -0.34 4.92
C THR A 324 8.71 0.59 5.00
N ARG A 325 9.83 0.12 5.56
CA ARG A 325 11.11 0.83 5.61
C ARG A 325 12.18 0.08 4.83
N THR A 326 12.98 0.84 4.09
CA THR A 326 14.19 0.33 3.44
C THR A 326 15.18 1.47 3.21
N THR A 327 16.46 1.15 3.12
CA THR A 327 17.50 2.12 2.73
C THR A 327 17.89 1.86 1.30
N LEU A 328 17.57 2.80 0.40
CA LEU A 328 18.05 2.81 -0.98
C LEU A 328 19.06 3.94 -1.14
N GLU A 329 20.03 3.75 -2.03
CA GLU A 329 21.04 4.75 -2.37
C GLU A 329 21.16 4.85 -3.89
N PRO A 330 21.19 6.06 -4.47
CA PRO A 330 21.45 6.22 -5.90
C PRO A 330 22.88 5.76 -6.24
N PRO A 331 23.16 5.27 -7.47
CA PRO A 331 22.24 5.20 -8.59
C PRO A 331 21.19 4.08 -8.44
N PHE A 332 19.97 4.36 -8.89
CA PHE A 332 18.90 3.37 -8.90
C PHE A 332 18.88 2.58 -10.21
N ILE A 333 18.37 1.36 -10.13
CA ILE A 333 17.91 0.59 -11.29
C ILE A 333 16.40 0.45 -11.12
N PHE A 334 15.66 0.92 -12.11
CA PHE A 334 14.23 0.67 -12.18
C PHE A 334 13.97 -0.50 -13.09
N ALA A 335 13.01 -1.34 -12.73
CA ALA A 335 12.69 -2.50 -13.53
C ALA A 335 11.19 -2.74 -13.62
N THR A 336 10.84 -3.50 -14.64
CA THR A 336 9.55 -4.16 -14.79
C THR A 336 9.81 -5.65 -14.90
N GLU A 337 9.02 -6.46 -14.19
CA GLU A 337 9.19 -7.90 -14.13
C GLU A 337 7.89 -8.61 -14.50
N GLY A 338 8.01 -9.71 -15.25
CA GLY A 338 6.98 -10.74 -15.36
C GLY A 338 7.56 -12.12 -15.08
N SER A 339 6.90 -12.89 -14.22
CA SER A 339 7.44 -14.15 -13.69
C SER A 339 6.36 -15.20 -13.45
N VAL A 340 6.76 -16.48 -13.37
CA VAL A 340 5.87 -17.61 -13.07
C VAL A 340 6.47 -18.54 -12.03
N ALA A 341 5.65 -19.00 -11.08
CA ALA A 341 6.10 -19.74 -9.91
C ALA A 341 6.71 -21.11 -10.26
N ARG A 342 6.16 -21.81 -11.25
CA ARG A 342 6.60 -23.17 -11.58
C ARG A 342 6.77 -23.40 -13.08
N ASN A 343 7.59 -24.39 -13.41
CA ASN A 343 7.68 -24.90 -14.77
C ASN A 343 6.27 -25.27 -15.28
N LYS A 344 5.96 -24.94 -16.53
CA LYS A 344 4.62 -25.06 -17.17
C LYS A 344 3.55 -24.06 -16.72
N ASP A 345 3.80 -23.24 -15.71
CA ASP A 345 2.96 -22.07 -15.47
C ASP A 345 3.13 -21.07 -16.62
N SER A 346 2.10 -20.27 -16.85
CA SER A 346 2.10 -19.26 -17.92
C SER A 346 1.68 -17.90 -17.41
N ILE A 347 2.22 -16.88 -18.06
CA ILE A 347 1.92 -15.48 -17.81
C ILE A 347 1.47 -14.80 -19.10
N LYS A 348 0.52 -13.88 -18.93
CA LYS A 348 0.19 -12.83 -19.88
C LYS A 348 -0.05 -11.55 -19.07
N GLY A 349 1.04 -10.81 -18.90
CA GLY A 349 1.12 -9.59 -18.13
C GLY A 349 1.35 -8.37 -19.02
N TYR A 350 0.74 -7.26 -18.66
CA TYR A 350 0.90 -5.97 -19.32
C TYR A 350 1.33 -4.95 -18.28
N ILE A 351 2.35 -4.17 -18.60
CA ILE A 351 2.77 -3.02 -17.81
C ILE A 351 2.92 -1.85 -18.78
N SER A 352 1.99 -0.90 -18.72
CA SER A 352 1.85 0.18 -19.70
C SER A 352 1.98 1.55 -19.06
N ASP A 353 2.38 2.54 -19.87
CA ASP A 353 2.61 3.91 -19.45
C ASP A 353 3.56 4.02 -18.25
N VAL A 354 4.71 3.33 -18.33
CA VAL A 354 5.70 3.36 -17.24
C VAL A 354 6.26 4.77 -17.10
N ARG A 355 6.13 5.35 -15.92
CA ARG A 355 6.67 6.65 -15.55
C ARG A 355 7.61 6.49 -14.37
N ILE A 356 8.72 7.22 -14.41
CA ILE A 356 9.71 7.24 -13.35
C ILE A 356 9.93 8.69 -12.95
N LYS A 357 10.02 8.90 -11.65
CA LYS A 357 10.37 10.15 -11.00
C LYS A 357 11.62 9.90 -10.16
N THR A 358 12.64 10.74 -10.29
CA THR A 358 13.80 10.71 -9.38
C THR A 358 14.41 12.07 -9.14
N GLY A 359 15.07 12.22 -7.98
CA GLY A 359 15.82 13.42 -7.62
C GLY A 359 14.96 14.52 -7.03
N ASP A 360 15.59 15.44 -6.31
CA ASP A 360 14.97 16.64 -5.71
C ASP A 360 15.72 17.93 -6.06
N ASP A 361 16.77 17.84 -6.88
CA ASP A 361 17.55 18.98 -7.37
C ASP A 361 18.00 18.82 -8.83
N GLN A 362 18.42 19.92 -9.45
CA GLN A 362 18.74 20.01 -10.87
C GLN A 362 19.89 19.19 -11.41
N PHE A 363 20.74 18.70 -10.52
CA PHE A 363 21.85 17.85 -10.89
C PHE A 363 21.55 16.38 -10.63
N SER A 364 20.45 16.07 -9.93
CA SER A 364 20.07 14.71 -9.53
C SER A 364 18.76 14.22 -10.14
N TYR A 365 17.96 15.11 -10.76
CA TYR A 365 16.67 14.70 -11.28
C TYR A 365 16.67 13.90 -12.58
N GLY A 366 15.64 13.07 -12.71
CA GLY A 366 15.34 12.30 -13.92
C GLY A 366 16.10 10.97 -14.06
N THR A 367 15.70 10.19 -15.06
CA THR A 367 16.29 8.89 -15.39
C THR A 367 17.37 9.02 -16.45
N MET A 368 18.38 8.15 -16.35
CA MET A 368 19.58 8.19 -17.19
C MET A 368 19.75 6.85 -17.92
N GLY A 369 19.01 6.62 -19.00
CA GLY A 369 19.15 5.40 -19.78
C GLY A 369 17.94 5.06 -20.66
N GLU A 370 18.04 3.94 -21.36
CA GLU A 370 16.94 3.33 -22.12
C GLU A 370 16.52 2.01 -21.49
N TRP A 371 15.28 1.59 -21.78
CA TRP A 371 14.80 0.28 -21.41
C TRP A 371 15.46 -0.83 -22.23
N ASN A 372 16.01 -1.84 -21.56
CA ASN A 372 16.57 -3.03 -22.21
C ASN A 372 15.61 -4.24 -22.13
N ALA A 373 14.68 -4.37 -23.10
CA ALA A 373 13.88 -5.59 -23.20
C ALA A 373 14.62 -6.67 -24.01
N SER A 374 15.58 -7.37 -23.39
CA SER A 374 16.31 -8.45 -24.05
C SER A 374 16.48 -9.68 -23.18
N PHE A 375 15.35 -10.20 -22.68
CA PHE A 375 15.32 -11.43 -21.89
C PHE A 375 14.28 -12.40 -22.46
N ASN A 376 14.79 -13.53 -22.94
CA ASN A 376 14.02 -14.76 -23.11
C ASN A 376 14.63 -15.80 -22.19
N TYR A 377 13.90 -16.17 -21.16
CA TYR A 377 14.39 -17.05 -20.12
C TYR A 377 13.45 -18.25 -19.98
N PHE A 378 13.90 -19.39 -20.49
CA PHE A 378 13.16 -20.66 -20.50
C PHE A 378 11.68 -20.53 -20.91
N GLY A 379 11.40 -19.81 -22.00
CA GLY A 379 10.05 -19.70 -22.58
C GLY A 379 9.26 -18.47 -22.13
N LEU A 380 9.75 -17.72 -21.13
CA LEU A 380 9.21 -16.41 -20.75
C LEU A 380 9.90 -15.30 -21.55
N LYS A 381 9.13 -14.29 -21.98
CA LYS A 381 9.60 -13.19 -22.83
C LYS A 381 9.10 -11.86 -22.30
N SER A 382 9.98 -10.86 -22.33
CA SER A 382 9.62 -9.45 -22.22
C SER A 382 9.78 -8.78 -23.58
N THR A 383 8.79 -8.00 -24.00
CA THR A 383 8.84 -7.21 -25.22
C THR A 383 8.34 -5.80 -24.96
N ILE A 384 9.07 -4.80 -25.45
CA ILE A 384 8.54 -3.42 -25.54
C ILE A 384 7.50 -3.40 -26.67
N SER A 385 6.23 -3.20 -26.32
CA SER A 385 5.14 -3.07 -27.30
C SER A 385 4.98 -1.64 -27.79
N LYS A 386 5.42 -0.66 -27.01
CA LYS A 386 5.43 0.76 -27.35
C LYS A 386 6.67 1.39 -26.73
N PHE A 387 7.59 1.89 -27.55
CA PHE A 387 8.71 2.68 -27.04
C PHE A 387 8.20 3.96 -26.39
N GLY A 388 8.83 4.34 -25.27
CA GLY A 388 8.57 5.61 -24.62
C GLY A 388 9.08 6.80 -25.42
N LYS A 389 8.84 7.98 -24.85
CA LYS A 389 9.33 9.25 -25.38
C LYS A 389 10.53 9.73 -24.55
N VAL A 390 11.31 10.61 -25.15
CA VAL A 390 12.24 11.45 -24.38
C VAL A 390 11.42 12.52 -23.67
N ASN A 391 11.58 12.64 -22.35
CA ASN A 391 11.13 13.82 -21.62
C ASN A 391 12.35 14.71 -21.38
N ALA A 392 12.35 15.89 -21.99
CA ALA A 392 13.45 16.85 -21.91
C ALA A 392 13.13 18.05 -21.00
N THR A 393 11.99 17.99 -20.28
CA THR A 393 11.68 19.00 -19.28
C THR A 393 12.72 18.93 -18.17
N ASP A 394 13.16 20.10 -17.72
CA ASP A 394 14.15 20.25 -16.65
C ASP A 394 13.50 19.99 -15.28
N ASP A 395 13.08 18.75 -15.05
CA ASP A 395 12.34 18.30 -13.88
C ASP A 395 12.66 16.84 -13.48
N GLN A 396 12.06 16.39 -12.37
CA GLN A 396 12.12 15.03 -11.81
C GLN A 396 11.74 13.89 -12.76
N TYR A 397 11.16 14.19 -13.92
CA TYR A 397 10.73 13.24 -14.93
C TYR A 397 11.60 13.25 -16.19
N ASN A 398 12.66 14.06 -16.25
CA ASN A 398 13.59 14.09 -17.37
C ASN A 398 14.13 12.68 -17.65
N THR A 399 14.36 12.33 -18.92
CA THR A 399 14.93 11.02 -19.31
C THR A 399 16.33 11.12 -19.91
N HIS A 400 16.91 12.32 -19.90
CA HIS A 400 18.26 12.62 -20.37
C HIS A 400 18.58 12.01 -21.74
N GLY A 401 17.61 12.13 -22.66
CA GLY A 401 17.71 11.62 -24.02
C GLY A 401 17.24 10.18 -24.21
N GLY A 402 16.93 9.44 -23.15
CA GLY A 402 16.42 8.07 -23.21
C GLY A 402 14.93 7.98 -23.55
N HIS A 403 14.55 6.97 -24.33
CA HIS A 403 13.15 6.67 -24.68
C HIS A 403 12.42 5.91 -23.56
N ALA A 404 12.44 6.48 -22.35
CA ALA A 404 12.00 5.80 -21.15
C ALA A 404 10.55 6.09 -20.76
N TYR A 405 10.11 7.34 -20.90
CA TYR A 405 8.86 7.84 -20.32
C TYR A 405 7.64 7.37 -21.13
N GLY A 406 6.71 6.69 -20.47
CA GLY A 406 5.49 6.16 -21.06
C GLY A 406 5.66 4.88 -21.88
N THR A 407 6.73 4.10 -21.63
CA THR A 407 7.00 2.81 -22.31
C THR A 407 5.96 1.76 -21.93
N ASP A 408 5.59 0.88 -22.88
CA ASP A 408 4.72 -0.27 -22.61
C ASP A 408 5.47 -1.60 -22.80
N PHE A 409 5.25 -2.51 -21.87
CA PHE A 409 5.80 -3.86 -21.84
C PHE A 409 4.72 -4.92 -21.89
N ILE A 410 5.03 -6.00 -22.60
CA ILE A 410 4.26 -7.24 -22.59
C ILE A 410 5.16 -8.36 -22.08
N PHE A 411 4.70 -9.02 -21.02
CA PHE A 411 5.32 -10.22 -20.46
C PHE A 411 4.47 -11.42 -20.83
N THR A 412 5.02 -12.34 -21.62
CA THR A 412 4.28 -13.53 -22.08
C THR A 412 5.13 -14.77 -22.04
N GLY A 413 4.46 -15.91 -21.96
CA GLY A 413 5.09 -17.20 -22.19
C GLY A 413 4.61 -18.26 -21.23
N THR A 414 5.10 -19.47 -21.46
CA THR A 414 4.95 -20.61 -20.56
C THR A 414 6.35 -21.03 -20.20
N ALA A 415 6.63 -21.20 -18.91
CA ALA A 415 7.91 -21.73 -18.48
C ALA A 415 8.11 -23.14 -19.07
N ASP A 416 9.24 -23.34 -19.73
CA ASP A 416 9.66 -24.59 -20.34
C ASP A 416 11.11 -24.88 -20.01
N ILE A 417 11.34 -25.20 -18.73
CA ILE A 417 12.68 -25.59 -18.26
C ILE A 417 12.94 -27.04 -18.71
N PRO A 418 14.02 -27.29 -19.47
CA PRO A 418 14.39 -28.64 -19.87
C PRO A 418 14.98 -29.43 -18.70
N GLY A 419 14.66 -30.73 -18.64
CA GLY A 419 15.26 -31.66 -17.68
C GLY A 419 14.80 -31.47 -16.23
N ASN A 420 15.52 -32.13 -15.33
CA ASN A 420 15.32 -32.05 -13.88
C ASN A 420 16.45 -31.23 -13.24
N GLY A 421 16.20 -30.69 -12.04
CA GLY A 421 17.23 -30.04 -11.24
C GLY A 421 18.37 -30.99 -10.85
N PRO A 422 19.45 -30.48 -10.21
CA PRO A 422 20.60 -31.28 -9.78
C PRO A 422 20.23 -32.48 -8.89
N ASP A 423 19.08 -32.43 -8.22
CA ASP A 423 18.51 -33.48 -7.37
C ASP A 423 17.65 -34.51 -8.14
N LYS A 424 17.62 -34.44 -9.48
CA LYS A 424 16.79 -35.24 -10.38
C LYS A 424 15.28 -35.07 -10.18
N LYS A 425 14.82 -34.00 -9.53
CA LYS A 425 13.39 -33.65 -9.44
C LYS A 425 13.03 -32.52 -10.40
N PRO A 426 11.73 -32.33 -10.72
CA PRO A 426 11.29 -31.13 -11.43
C PRO A 426 11.74 -29.87 -10.70
N TRP A 427 12.17 -28.85 -11.44
CA TRP A 427 12.53 -27.56 -10.86
C TRP A 427 11.37 -26.96 -10.07
N THR A 428 11.59 -26.69 -8.79
CA THR A 428 10.65 -25.99 -7.90
C THR A 428 11.31 -24.68 -7.48
N TRP A 429 10.93 -23.56 -8.10
CA TRP A 429 11.55 -22.25 -7.84
C TRP A 429 10.58 -21.30 -7.13
N ASP A 430 11.18 -20.33 -6.44
CA ASP A 430 10.55 -19.13 -5.88
C ASP A 430 11.22 -17.96 -6.60
N THR A 431 10.42 -17.02 -7.10
CA THR A 431 10.69 -16.35 -8.38
C THR A 431 11.42 -15.04 -8.31
N SER A 432 11.61 -14.45 -7.14
CA SER A 432 11.96 -13.03 -7.12
C SER A 432 13.41 -12.78 -6.71
N PHE A 433 13.94 -13.29 -5.58
CA PHE A 433 15.32 -12.95 -5.21
C PHE A 433 16.02 -14.07 -4.41
N SER A 434 16.91 -14.84 -5.06
CA SER A 434 17.97 -15.77 -4.59
C SER A 434 17.89 -16.44 -3.19
N ALA A 435 17.99 -17.78 -3.13
CA ALA A 435 18.48 -18.47 -1.94
C ALA A 435 19.32 -19.70 -2.29
N ILE A 436 20.56 -19.71 -1.79
CA ILE A 436 21.45 -20.87 -1.73
C ILE A 436 20.73 -21.98 -0.93
N GLU A 437 20.61 -23.18 -1.50
CA GLU A 437 20.00 -24.30 -0.79
C GLU A 437 20.89 -24.68 0.42
N PRO A 438 20.35 -24.74 1.66
CA PRO A 438 21.15 -24.81 2.90
C PRO A 438 21.98 -26.09 3.07
N ASN A 439 21.72 -27.11 2.26
CA ASN A 439 22.39 -28.41 2.36
C ASN A 439 23.38 -28.66 1.19
N THR A 440 23.28 -27.92 0.09
CA THR A 440 23.97 -28.18 -1.18
C THR A 440 24.73 -26.98 -1.76
N LEU A 441 24.51 -25.77 -1.25
CA LEU A 441 25.24 -24.54 -1.61
C LEU A 441 25.19 -24.10 -3.09
N THR A 442 24.27 -24.60 -3.92
CA THR A 442 24.18 -24.21 -5.34
C THR A 442 23.23 -23.04 -5.60
N THR A 443 23.59 -22.13 -6.53
CA THR A 443 22.79 -21.00 -7.03
C THR A 443 22.23 -21.27 -8.44
N GLY A 444 21.03 -20.77 -8.78
CA GLY A 444 20.44 -20.92 -10.12
C GLY A 444 19.22 -20.02 -10.40
N HIS A 445 19.49 -18.93 -11.12
CA HIS A 445 18.66 -17.95 -11.84
C HIS A 445 17.10 -18.04 -11.83
N PRO A 446 16.38 -16.97 -11.42
CA PRO A 446 14.91 -16.91 -11.37
C PRO A 446 14.23 -17.04 -12.74
N LEU A 447 13.01 -17.62 -12.80
CA LEU A 447 12.15 -17.65 -14.00
C LEU A 447 11.51 -16.28 -14.26
N SER A 448 12.30 -15.30 -14.65
CA SER A 448 11.80 -13.93 -14.86
C SER A 448 12.13 -13.42 -16.25
N ALA A 449 11.14 -12.84 -16.92
CA ALA A 449 11.38 -11.90 -17.99
C ALA A 449 11.41 -10.51 -17.36
N ILE A 450 12.54 -9.81 -17.46
CA ILE A 450 12.75 -8.49 -16.84
C ILE A 450 12.98 -7.47 -17.94
N ALA A 451 12.59 -6.22 -17.75
CA ALA A 451 13.14 -5.10 -18.51
C ALA A 451 13.63 -4.04 -17.51
N ASN A 452 14.85 -3.56 -17.69
CA ASN A 452 15.49 -2.63 -16.76
C ASN A 452 15.80 -1.31 -17.44
N ILE A 453 15.84 -0.26 -16.65
CA ILE A 453 16.46 1.02 -16.95
C ILE A 453 17.39 1.37 -15.79
N ALA A 454 18.67 1.52 -16.08
CA ALA A 454 19.64 1.98 -15.09
C ALA A 454 19.59 3.50 -14.99
N GLN A 455 19.96 4.06 -13.84
CA GLN A 455 20.41 5.43 -13.74
C GLN A 455 21.93 5.46 -13.73
N TYR A 456 22.54 6.25 -14.60
CA TYR A 456 23.95 6.58 -14.52
C TYR A 456 24.09 8.06 -14.17
N ARG A 457 24.71 8.39 -13.03
CA ARG A 457 25.08 9.79 -12.74
C ARG A 457 26.18 10.17 -13.72
N THR A 458 25.99 11.22 -14.53
CA THR A 458 27.12 11.82 -15.26
C THR A 458 28.17 12.23 -14.23
N PRO A 459 29.45 11.82 -14.38
CA PRO A 459 30.51 12.35 -13.54
C PRO A 459 30.52 13.86 -13.70
N ASP A 460 30.61 14.59 -12.58
CA ASP A 460 30.75 16.04 -12.59
C ASP A 460 31.93 16.40 -13.50
N SER A 461 31.71 17.27 -14.48
CA SER A 461 32.70 17.66 -15.49
C SER A 461 33.79 18.60 -14.95
N ASP A 462 34.02 18.64 -13.64
CA ASP A 462 34.83 19.66 -12.98
C ASP A 462 36.12 19.12 -12.31
N ASP A 463 36.50 17.86 -12.56
CA ASP A 463 37.83 17.35 -12.22
C ASP A 463 38.75 17.26 -13.48
N GLU A 464 39.19 18.41 -14.00
CA GLU A 464 40.40 18.54 -14.85
C GLU A 464 41.42 19.51 -14.25
#